data_AF-A0A2J6QJY5-F1
#
_entry.id   AF-A0A2J6QJY5-F1
#
_cell.length_a   1.000
_cell.length_b   1.000
_cell.length_c   1.000
_cell.angle_alpha   90.00
_cell.angle_beta   90.00
_cell.angle_gamma   90.00
#
_symmetry.space_group_name_H-M   'P 1'
#
loop_
_entity.id
_entity.type
_entity.pdbx_description
1 polymer ?
#
loop_
_entity_poly.entity_id
_entity_poly.type
_entity_poly.pdbx_seq_one_letter_code
_entity_poly.pdbx_strand_id
1 'polypeptide(L)'
;MRSSTLSNLAIAASSLLVKEVFAGPVGKRDTYVVTDVVIVTAEMTVYDYGTSFSTGAPVDVATYTSEGVPVLIPAPATTSSTSTPVPISTQAPAVFIEKTTESTTSTTSTTPAPVVVKPTTVAPVVVPTTLVPVVSSPAPVSTPTTGSTTSSSAKRGLAYNDASLLTGFTGSNKISWAYNWGSTTASIPSTLEYVPLLWGASSSFTNNWISAATKALASGSTHLMSFNEPDLNTQANLSPQAAAAAYKTYMDTPFAGKAQLGSPAVTNGGGSMGLTWLKNFISACTNCQIDFVCIHWYNGGDANAFMSYIDNAYAAGGNRPLWITEFQGQGDTNAQNTFLQTVIPQLDASPKVARYAYFMASDGVLLSSGSTLSPLGNTFASVA
;
A
#
# COMPACT_ATOMS: atom_id res chain seq x y z
N MET A 1 -35.14 -39.21 -36.55
CA MET A 1 -35.03 -39.52 -35.10
C MET A 1 -33.55 -39.81 -34.86
N ARG A 2 -32.67 -38.84 -34.52
CA ARG A 2 -32.35 -38.28 -33.17
C ARG A 2 -32.36 -39.41 -32.11
N SER A 3 -31.31 -39.72 -31.34
CA SER A 3 -30.32 -38.85 -30.69
C SER A 3 -29.13 -39.68 -30.14
N SER A 4 -27.93 -39.11 -30.27
CA SER A 4 -26.78 -39.04 -29.34
C SER A 4 -26.27 -40.27 -28.58
N THR A 5 -25.03 -40.65 -28.91
CA THR A 5 -24.04 -41.33 -28.07
C THR A 5 -23.36 -40.34 -27.10
N LEU A 6 -23.00 -40.80 -25.89
CA LEU A 6 -21.73 -40.50 -25.21
C LEU A 6 -21.59 -41.39 -23.97
N SER A 7 -20.43 -42.04 -23.88
CA SER A 7 -20.05 -43.05 -22.90
C SER A 7 -18.99 -42.52 -21.93
N ASN A 8 -18.96 -43.15 -20.75
CA ASN A 8 -17.80 -43.32 -19.83
C ASN A 8 -17.35 -42.06 -19.06
N LEU A 9 -16.91 -42.08 -17.80
CA LEU A 9 -16.30 -43.14 -17.00
C LEU A 9 -16.33 -42.68 -15.52
N ALA A 10 -16.62 -43.60 -14.60
CA ALA A 10 -16.36 -43.43 -13.17
C ALA A 10 -14.95 -43.97 -12.85
N ILE A 11 -14.18 -43.24 -12.04
CA ILE A 11 -13.09 -43.79 -11.23
C ILE A 11 -13.23 -43.24 -9.82
N ALA A 12 -13.46 -44.16 -8.88
CA ALA A 12 -13.29 -43.96 -7.46
C ALA A 12 -11.89 -44.43 -7.06
N ALA A 13 -11.22 -43.71 -6.15
CA ALA A 13 -10.24 -44.30 -5.25
C ALA A 13 -10.13 -43.45 -3.98
N SER A 14 -10.53 -44.08 -2.88
CA SER A 14 -10.45 -43.66 -1.49
C SER A 14 -8.99 -43.55 -1.00
N SER A 15 -8.76 -42.74 0.03
CA SER A 15 -7.79 -43.06 1.09
C SER A 15 -8.20 -42.40 2.41
N LEU A 16 -8.77 -43.23 3.28
CA LEU A 16 -8.87 -43.02 4.72
C LEU A 16 -7.46 -42.88 5.33
N LEU A 17 -7.31 -41.98 6.30
CA LEU A 17 -6.43 -42.23 7.43
C LEU A 17 -7.21 -42.02 8.72
N VAL A 18 -7.38 -43.13 9.40
CA VAL A 18 -8.04 -43.33 10.68
C VAL A 18 -7.24 -42.67 11.80
N LYS A 19 -7.92 -42.00 12.72
CA LYS A 19 -7.61 -42.13 14.14
C LYS A 19 -8.90 -42.16 14.94
N GLU A 20 -9.14 -43.31 15.54
CA GLU A 20 -10.27 -43.63 16.39
C GLU A 20 -10.19 -43.00 17.79
N VAL A 21 -11.39 -42.71 18.30
CA VAL A 21 -11.87 -42.90 19.69
C VAL A 21 -11.20 -42.08 20.80
N PHE A 22 -11.98 -41.14 21.35
CA PHE A 22 -12.45 -41.22 22.74
C PHE A 22 -13.87 -40.64 22.83
N ALA A 23 -14.79 -41.46 23.36
CA ALA A 23 -16.13 -41.05 23.72
C ALA A 23 -16.08 -40.03 24.86
N GLY A 24 -16.77 -38.90 24.69
CA GLY A 24 -17.04 -37.91 25.72
C GLY A 24 -18.48 -37.38 25.56
N PRO A 25 -19.16 -36.99 26.65
CA PRO A 25 -20.60 -36.69 26.60
C PRO A 25 -20.88 -35.48 25.72
N VAL A 26 -21.99 -35.54 24.98
CA VAL A 26 -22.53 -34.45 24.15
C VAL A 26 -22.80 -33.23 25.04
N GLY A 27 -21.88 -32.27 25.04
CA GLY A 27 -22.14 -30.92 25.50
C GLY A 27 -23.05 -30.23 24.49
N LYS A 28 -24.12 -29.60 24.97
CA LYS A 28 -24.98 -28.70 24.19
C LYS A 28 -24.10 -27.76 23.36
N ARG A 29 -24.21 -27.82 22.03
CA ARG A 29 -23.68 -26.77 21.17
C ARG A 29 -24.69 -25.63 21.20
N ASP A 30 -24.28 -24.49 21.74
CA ASP A 30 -25.03 -23.25 21.56
C ASP A 30 -25.01 -22.91 20.06
N THR A 31 -26.17 -22.98 19.43
CA THR A 31 -26.37 -22.59 18.04
C THR A 31 -26.36 -21.06 17.99
N TYR A 32 -25.26 -20.46 17.54
CA TYR A 32 -25.23 -19.04 17.22
C TYR A 32 -25.83 -18.85 15.83
N VAL A 33 -26.96 -18.13 15.76
CA VAL A 33 -27.47 -17.63 14.48
C VAL A 33 -26.58 -16.46 14.09
N VAL A 34 -25.72 -16.67 13.10
CA VAL A 34 -24.99 -15.58 12.44
C VAL A 34 -25.87 -15.10 11.30
N THR A 35 -26.48 -13.93 11.47
CA THR A 35 -27.26 -13.26 10.43
C THR A 35 -26.32 -12.33 9.67
N ASP A 36 -25.66 -12.85 8.64
CA ASP A 36 -24.94 -11.98 7.70
C ASP A 36 -25.94 -11.36 6.73
N VAL A 37 -26.08 -10.04 6.77
CA VAL A 37 -26.85 -9.28 5.77
C VAL A 37 -26.01 -9.18 4.51
N VAL A 38 -26.26 -10.06 3.53
CA VAL A 38 -25.61 -10.00 2.22
C VAL A 38 -26.42 -9.07 1.32
N ILE A 39 -25.95 -7.83 1.14
CA ILE A 39 -26.50 -6.91 0.13
C ILE A 39 -25.86 -7.25 -1.21
N VAL A 40 -26.59 -7.96 -2.07
CA VAL A 40 -26.16 -8.18 -3.46
C VAL A 40 -26.50 -6.92 -4.25
N THR A 41 -25.50 -6.08 -4.51
CA THR A 41 -25.61 -4.97 -5.48
C THR A 41 -25.12 -5.48 -6.83
N ALA A 42 -26.04 -5.68 -7.77
CA ALA A 42 -25.69 -5.94 -9.17
C ALA A 42 -25.52 -4.60 -9.90
N GLU A 43 -24.30 -4.26 -10.31
CA GLU A 43 -24.09 -3.15 -11.23
C GLU A 43 -24.46 -3.58 -12.65
N MET A 44 -25.45 -2.93 -13.24
CA MET A 44 -25.88 -3.16 -14.61
C MET A 44 -25.59 -1.90 -15.44
N THR A 45 -24.67 -1.99 -16.40
CA THR A 45 -24.43 -0.91 -17.35
C THR A 45 -25.53 -0.91 -18.42
N VAL A 46 -26.39 0.09 -18.40
CA VAL A 46 -27.43 0.29 -19.41
C VAL A 46 -26.92 1.28 -20.46
N TYR A 47 -26.93 0.87 -21.73
CA TYR A 47 -26.72 1.78 -22.85
C TYR A 47 -28.03 2.49 -23.16
N ASP A 48 -27.99 3.81 -23.12
CA ASP A 48 -29.14 4.71 -23.24
C ASP A 48 -29.78 4.62 -24.64
N TYR A 49 -31.02 4.12 -24.67
CA TYR A 49 -32.02 4.49 -25.68
C TYR A 49 -33.34 4.83 -24.96
N GLY A 50 -33.33 5.94 -24.22
CA GLY A 50 -34.46 6.86 -24.16
C GLY A 50 -35.70 6.47 -23.37
N THR A 51 -35.67 5.45 -22.49
CA THR A 51 -36.77 5.23 -21.52
C THR A 51 -36.24 4.75 -20.17
N SER A 52 -36.51 5.49 -19.10
CA SER A 52 -36.16 5.11 -17.73
C SER A 52 -37.21 4.16 -17.14
N PHE A 53 -36.79 3.00 -16.63
CA PHE A 53 -37.61 2.14 -15.78
C PHE A 53 -37.18 2.27 -14.32
N SER A 54 -38.16 2.39 -13.42
CA SER A 54 -37.92 2.37 -11.97
C SER A 54 -37.67 0.94 -11.52
N THR A 55 -36.47 0.65 -11.02
CA THR A 55 -36.23 -0.59 -10.28
C THR A 55 -36.89 -0.46 -8.91
N GLY A 56 -37.83 -1.36 -8.60
CA GLY A 56 -38.54 -1.36 -7.32
C GLY A 56 -37.61 -1.45 -6.09
N ALA A 57 -38.17 -1.22 -4.91
CA ALA A 57 -37.42 -1.24 -3.66
C ALA A 57 -36.71 -2.61 -3.42
N PRO A 58 -35.56 -2.63 -2.74
CA PRO A 58 -34.86 -3.87 -2.39
C PRO A 58 -35.77 -4.83 -1.61
N VAL A 59 -35.64 -6.13 -1.87
CA VAL A 59 -36.36 -7.19 -1.15
C VAL A 59 -35.36 -7.93 -0.27
N ASP A 60 -35.62 -7.98 1.03
CA ASP A 60 -34.80 -8.76 1.97
C ASP A 60 -34.99 -10.26 1.73
N VAL A 61 -33.89 -11.00 1.56
CA VAL A 61 -33.91 -12.46 1.41
C VAL A 61 -33.09 -13.08 2.53
N ALA A 62 -33.72 -13.96 3.32
CA ALA A 62 -33.04 -14.73 4.34
C ALA A 62 -32.52 -16.06 3.77
N THR A 63 -31.26 -16.38 4.07
CA THR A 63 -30.67 -17.69 3.79
C THR A 63 -30.13 -18.29 5.09
N TYR A 64 -30.14 -19.61 5.18
CA TYR A 64 -29.40 -20.32 6.22
C TYR A 64 -28.68 -21.52 5.62
N THR A 65 -27.63 -21.97 6.30
CA THR A 65 -26.82 -23.10 5.84
C THR A 65 -27.24 -24.35 6.60
N SER A 66 -27.66 -25.39 5.87
CA SER A 66 -27.93 -26.72 6.41
C SER A 66 -27.01 -27.72 5.73
N GLU A 67 -26.21 -28.44 6.51
CA GLU A 67 -25.23 -29.42 5.99
C GLU A 67 -24.32 -28.92 4.87
N GLY A 68 -23.88 -27.66 4.95
CA GLY A 68 -22.97 -27.05 3.97
C GLY A 68 -23.62 -26.62 2.66
N VAL A 69 -24.95 -26.74 2.54
CA VAL A 69 -25.71 -26.26 1.38
C VAL A 69 -26.53 -25.03 1.77
N PRO A 70 -26.43 -23.90 1.05
CA PRO A 70 -27.26 -22.73 1.30
C PRO A 70 -28.71 -23.02 0.87
N VAL A 71 -29.66 -22.80 1.78
CA VAL A 71 -31.11 -22.96 1.53
C VAL A 71 -31.78 -21.59 1.61
N LEU A 72 -32.52 -21.24 0.55
CA LEU A 72 -33.35 -20.03 0.48
C LEU A 72 -34.64 -20.23 1.28
N ILE A 73 -34.99 -19.27 2.14
CA ILE A 73 -36.30 -19.22 2.79
C ILE A 73 -37.23 -18.37 1.92
N PRO A 74 -38.29 -18.93 1.31
CA PRO A 74 -39.26 -18.13 0.57
C PRO A 74 -40.00 -17.19 1.54
N ALA A 75 -40.15 -15.92 1.16
CA ALA A 75 -40.96 -14.97 1.92
C ALA A 75 -42.43 -15.46 2.03
N PRO A 76 -43.13 -15.22 3.15
CA PRO A 76 -44.53 -15.56 3.26
C PRO A 76 -45.35 -14.76 2.24
N ALA A 77 -46.26 -15.45 1.56
CA ALA A 77 -47.10 -14.84 0.52
C ALA A 77 -47.98 -13.73 1.12
N THR A 78 -47.67 -12.47 0.79
CA THR A 78 -48.55 -11.33 1.05
C THR A 78 -49.65 -11.30 -0.02
N THR A 79 -50.90 -11.43 0.42
CA THR A 79 -52.10 -11.31 -0.39
C THR A 79 -52.20 -9.94 -1.04
N SER A 80 -52.33 -9.93 -2.37
CA SER A 80 -52.61 -8.76 -3.20
C SER A 80 -53.93 -8.10 -2.83
N SER A 81 -53.94 -6.77 -2.70
CA SER A 81 -55.16 -5.97 -2.84
C SER A 81 -55.00 -5.00 -4.01
N THR A 82 -55.92 -5.12 -4.95
CA THR A 82 -56.06 -4.32 -6.17
C THR A 82 -56.47 -2.90 -5.85
N SER A 83 -55.80 -1.92 -6.45
CA SER A 83 -56.41 -0.60 -6.71
C SER A 83 -56.02 -0.11 -8.11
N THR A 84 -57.02 0.42 -8.80
CA THR A 84 -57.11 0.82 -10.20
C THR A 84 -56.36 2.13 -10.52
N PRO A 85 -56.04 2.40 -11.81
CA PRO A 85 -55.18 3.51 -12.21
C PRO A 85 -55.95 4.82 -12.45
N VAL A 86 -55.30 5.96 -12.21
CA VAL A 86 -55.77 7.31 -12.61
C VAL A 86 -54.61 8.06 -13.29
N PRO A 87 -54.85 8.81 -14.39
CA PRO A 87 -53.81 9.16 -15.36
C PRO A 87 -53.06 10.49 -15.10
N ILE A 88 -51.97 10.59 -15.85
CA ILE A 88 -50.97 11.67 -16.01
C ILE A 88 -51.56 13.09 -16.10
N SER A 89 -50.88 14.07 -15.48
CA SER A 89 -50.85 15.43 -16.02
C SER A 89 -49.47 16.07 -15.85
N THR A 90 -49.00 16.56 -16.99
CA THR A 90 -47.80 17.33 -17.27
C THR A 90 -47.75 18.71 -16.58
N GLN A 91 -46.53 19.25 -16.53
CA GLN A 91 -46.15 20.66 -16.74
C GLN A 91 -45.52 21.36 -15.52
N ALA A 92 -44.21 21.61 -15.63
CA ALA A 92 -43.50 22.65 -14.89
C ALA A 92 -43.81 24.03 -15.54
N PRO A 93 -43.73 25.12 -14.76
CA PRO A 93 -42.64 26.04 -15.07
C PRO A 93 -41.95 26.71 -13.86
N ALA A 94 -40.71 27.08 -14.17
CA ALA A 94 -39.73 27.98 -13.57
C ALA A 94 -40.10 29.04 -12.50
N VAL A 95 -39.17 29.16 -11.55
CA VAL A 95 -38.48 30.36 -11.00
C VAL A 95 -39.31 31.54 -10.48
N PHE A 96 -39.10 31.88 -9.20
CA PHE A 96 -39.07 33.27 -8.74
C PHE A 96 -37.94 33.47 -7.70
N ILE A 97 -37.10 34.47 -7.95
CA ILE A 97 -36.16 35.09 -7.01
C ILE A 97 -36.97 36.05 -6.15
N GLU A 98 -36.77 36.03 -4.83
CA GLU A 98 -37.05 37.22 -4.02
C GLU A 98 -36.02 37.43 -2.91
N LYS A 99 -35.62 38.69 -2.83
CA LYS A 99 -34.66 39.34 -1.93
C LYS A 99 -35.40 39.74 -0.65
N THR A 100 -34.66 40.02 0.42
CA THR A 100 -34.73 41.24 1.28
C THR A 100 -34.50 40.92 2.77
N THR A 101 -33.41 41.52 3.31
CA THR A 101 -33.18 42.14 4.66
C THR A 101 -33.59 41.41 5.95
N GLU A 102 -33.09 41.69 7.15
CA GLU A 102 -31.98 42.39 7.78
C GLU A 102 -32.32 42.30 9.29
N SER A 103 -31.39 41.99 10.19
CA SER A 103 -31.37 42.50 11.58
C SER A 103 -30.18 41.99 12.38
N THR A 104 -29.28 42.94 12.69
CA THR A 104 -28.74 43.32 14.03
C THR A 104 -29.05 42.37 15.19
N THR A 105 -28.16 42.01 16.12
CA THR A 105 -27.23 42.77 17.00
C THR A 105 -26.52 41.66 17.83
N SER A 106 -25.28 41.68 18.33
CA SER A 106 -24.64 42.62 19.25
C SER A 106 -23.17 42.22 19.42
N THR A 107 -22.31 43.22 19.43
CA THR A 107 -20.88 43.19 19.78
C THR A 107 -20.69 43.22 21.30
N THR A 108 -19.81 42.36 21.84
CA THR A 108 -19.14 42.59 23.12
C THR A 108 -17.64 42.75 22.89
N SER A 109 -17.21 44.01 22.97
CA SER A 109 -15.83 44.47 23.02
C SER A 109 -15.31 44.34 24.45
N THR A 110 -14.22 43.62 24.66
CA THR A 110 -13.39 43.72 25.86
C THR A 110 -12.06 44.39 25.51
N THR A 111 -11.95 45.64 25.93
CA THR A 111 -10.71 46.44 25.89
C THR A 111 -9.69 45.87 26.90
N PRO A 112 -8.41 45.69 26.54
CA PRO A 112 -7.36 45.44 27.52
C PRO A 112 -6.90 46.77 28.15
N ALA A 113 -6.85 46.81 29.48
CA ALA A 113 -6.28 47.91 30.25
C ALA A 113 -4.73 47.89 30.17
N PRO A 114 -4.05 49.06 30.11
CA PRO A 114 -2.60 49.13 30.08
C PRO A 114 -2.05 49.08 31.51
N VAL A 115 -1.14 48.13 31.79
CA VAL A 115 -0.42 48.08 33.07
C VAL A 115 1.08 48.32 32.83
N VAL A 116 1.48 49.55 33.14
CA VAL A 116 2.70 50.04 33.78
C VAL A 116 3.96 49.17 33.66
N VAL A 117 4.91 49.69 32.89
CA VAL A 117 6.32 49.27 32.79
C VAL A 117 7.06 49.65 34.09
N LYS A 118 7.73 48.70 34.73
CA LYS A 118 8.68 48.97 35.82
C LYS A 118 10.12 48.97 35.27
N PRO A 119 10.89 50.06 35.40
CA PRO A 119 12.28 50.11 34.96
C PRO A 119 13.14 49.35 35.97
N THR A 120 13.97 48.42 35.48
CA THR A 120 14.99 47.78 36.31
C THR A 120 16.36 48.04 35.70
N THR A 121 17.06 48.91 36.40
CA THR A 121 18.48 49.28 36.42
C THR A 121 19.47 48.31 35.78
N VAL A 122 20.23 48.84 34.83
CA VAL A 122 21.49 48.28 34.30
C VAL A 122 22.61 48.54 35.30
N ALA A 123 23.42 47.53 35.60
CA ALA A 123 24.65 47.61 36.39
C ALA A 123 25.86 47.16 35.52
N PRO A 124 27.09 47.54 35.87
CA PRO A 124 28.08 48.02 34.91
C PRO A 124 28.86 46.93 34.17
N VAL A 125 29.28 47.31 32.97
CA VAL A 125 30.27 46.64 32.12
C VAL A 125 31.58 46.48 32.88
N VAL A 126 32.05 45.24 33.02
CA VAL A 126 33.44 44.93 33.37
C VAL A 126 34.06 44.26 32.14
N VAL A 127 35.06 44.94 31.57
CA VAL A 127 35.91 44.43 30.49
C VAL A 127 37.10 43.72 31.12
N PRO A 128 37.36 42.45 30.80
CA PRO A 128 38.68 41.86 30.93
C PRO A 128 39.32 41.71 29.55
N THR A 129 40.39 42.48 29.38
CA THR A 129 41.67 42.16 28.75
C THR A 129 41.69 41.08 27.66
N THR A 130 41.98 41.55 26.45
CA THR A 130 42.39 40.83 25.25
C THR A 130 43.39 39.71 25.51
N LEU A 131 42.97 38.46 25.26
CA LEU A 131 43.85 37.38 24.84
C LEU A 131 43.61 37.14 23.35
N VAL A 132 44.68 37.27 22.58
CA VAL A 132 44.72 37.09 21.12
C VAL A 132 44.48 35.60 20.81
N PRO A 133 43.44 35.22 20.06
CA PRO A 133 43.38 33.89 19.47
C PRO A 133 44.28 33.88 18.24
N VAL A 134 45.23 32.95 18.23
CA VAL A 134 46.04 32.58 17.06
C VAL A 134 45.09 32.27 15.90
N VAL A 135 45.27 32.97 14.79
CA VAL A 135 44.55 32.74 13.54
C VAL A 135 45.02 31.39 12.98
N SER A 136 44.30 30.33 13.31
CA SER A 136 44.38 29.08 12.56
C SER A 136 43.62 29.27 11.27
N SER A 137 44.37 29.35 10.16
CA SER A 137 43.85 29.31 8.80
C SER A 137 42.78 28.22 8.67
N PRO A 138 41.62 28.48 8.04
CA PRO A 138 40.67 27.41 7.79
C PRO A 138 41.37 26.36 6.91
N ALA A 139 41.43 25.13 7.39
CA ALA A 139 41.78 23.99 6.56
C ALA A 139 40.85 24.00 5.33
N PRO A 140 41.35 23.68 4.11
CA PRO A 140 40.49 23.59 2.96
C PRO A 140 39.36 22.60 3.30
N VAL A 141 38.12 23.07 3.15
CA VAL A 141 36.95 22.20 3.19
C VAL A 141 37.16 21.21 2.06
N SER A 142 37.60 20.02 2.42
CA SER A 142 37.59 18.87 1.53
C SER A 142 36.13 18.60 1.22
N THR A 143 35.65 19.12 0.09
CA THR A 143 34.48 18.56 -0.59
C THR A 143 34.66 17.04 -0.59
N PRO A 144 33.68 16.25 -0.13
CA PRO A 144 33.77 14.81 -0.33
C PRO A 144 33.84 14.64 -1.85
N THR A 145 35.04 14.29 -2.30
CA THR A 145 35.27 13.87 -3.66
C THR A 145 34.37 12.67 -3.79
N THR A 146 33.37 12.75 -4.67
CA THR A 146 32.56 11.62 -5.08
C THR A 146 33.52 10.64 -5.72
N GLY A 147 34.14 9.82 -4.87
CA GLY A 147 34.88 8.66 -5.25
C GLY A 147 33.88 7.78 -5.95
N SER A 148 33.93 7.79 -7.28
CA SER A 148 33.37 6.77 -8.12
C SER A 148 34.07 5.45 -7.78
N THR A 149 33.67 4.83 -6.68
CA THR A 149 33.76 3.38 -6.52
C THR A 149 32.50 2.83 -7.15
N THR A 150 32.61 2.55 -8.45
CA THR A 150 31.76 1.63 -9.17
C THR A 150 31.80 0.25 -8.49
N SER A 151 31.05 0.07 -7.41
CA SER A 151 30.22 -1.11 -7.27
C SER A 151 28.82 -0.63 -7.57
N SER A 152 28.32 -0.84 -8.79
CA SER A 152 26.89 -0.70 -9.04
C SER A 152 26.20 -1.72 -8.13
N SER A 153 25.81 -1.33 -6.92
CA SER A 153 25.00 -2.17 -6.05
C SER A 153 23.75 -2.47 -6.85
N ALA A 154 23.58 -3.73 -7.23
CA ALA A 154 22.45 -4.20 -8.01
C ALA A 154 21.15 -3.63 -7.42
N LYS A 155 20.40 -2.85 -8.21
CA LYS A 155 19.18 -2.16 -7.72
C LYS A 155 17.95 -3.07 -7.71
N ARG A 156 17.97 -4.13 -8.52
CA ARG A 156 16.83 -5.03 -8.72
C ARG A 156 16.61 -5.88 -7.48
N GLY A 157 15.35 -5.99 -7.09
CA GLY A 157 14.89 -6.86 -6.02
C GLY A 157 13.75 -7.75 -6.45
N LEU A 158 13.43 -8.70 -5.58
CA LEU A 158 12.35 -9.66 -5.77
C LEU A 158 11.26 -9.42 -4.73
N ALA A 159 10.09 -8.99 -5.18
CA ALA A 159 8.86 -9.06 -4.41
C ALA A 159 8.34 -10.51 -4.49
N TYR A 160 8.09 -11.21 -3.38
CA TYR A 160 7.72 -12.63 -3.43
C TYR A 160 6.75 -13.04 -2.32
N ASN A 161 6.01 -14.13 -2.55
CA ASN A 161 5.25 -14.80 -1.50
C ASN A 161 5.90 -16.14 -1.11
N ASP A 162 6.33 -16.91 -2.11
CA ASP A 162 7.04 -18.18 -1.91
C ASP A 162 8.55 -17.99 -2.06
N ALA A 163 9.28 -18.18 -0.96
CA ALA A 163 10.74 -18.09 -0.90
C ALA A 163 11.44 -19.13 -1.79
N SER A 164 10.80 -20.27 -2.08
CA SER A 164 11.40 -21.34 -2.89
C SER A 164 11.69 -20.89 -4.32
N LEU A 165 10.88 -19.97 -4.85
CA LEU A 165 10.98 -19.43 -6.20
C LEU A 165 12.23 -18.57 -6.41
N LEU A 166 12.77 -17.98 -5.33
CA LEU A 166 13.93 -17.09 -5.40
C LEU A 166 15.20 -17.78 -5.92
N THR A 167 15.27 -19.11 -5.78
CA THR A 167 16.39 -19.91 -6.31
C THR A 167 16.56 -19.77 -7.82
N GLY A 168 15.46 -19.50 -8.56
CA GLY A 168 15.48 -19.27 -10.00
C GLY A 168 16.29 -18.04 -10.44
N PHE A 169 16.57 -17.10 -9.53
CA PHE A 169 17.29 -15.86 -9.84
C PHE A 169 18.77 -15.88 -9.41
N THR A 170 19.25 -16.97 -8.81
CA THR A 170 20.62 -17.07 -8.28
C THR A 170 21.71 -16.92 -9.34
N GLY A 171 21.39 -17.11 -10.62
CA GLY A 171 22.30 -16.87 -11.75
C GLY A 171 22.47 -15.39 -12.13
N SER A 172 21.68 -14.47 -11.58
CA SER A 172 21.77 -13.04 -11.90
C SER A 172 22.54 -12.28 -10.84
N ASN A 173 23.59 -11.55 -11.26
CA ASN A 173 24.30 -10.59 -10.41
C ASN A 173 23.65 -9.19 -10.37
N LYS A 174 22.53 -9.00 -11.09
CA LYS A 174 21.79 -7.74 -11.16
C LYS A 174 20.72 -7.64 -10.07
N ILE A 175 20.44 -8.72 -9.35
CA ILE A 175 19.42 -8.83 -8.30
C ILE A 175 20.11 -9.06 -6.96
N SER A 176 19.79 -8.25 -5.95
CA SER A 176 20.55 -8.22 -4.69
C SER A 176 19.72 -8.27 -3.41
N TRP A 177 18.40 -8.10 -3.51
CA TRP A 177 17.52 -8.02 -2.34
C TRP A 177 16.15 -8.61 -2.61
N ALA A 178 15.41 -8.92 -1.56
CA ALA A 178 14.06 -9.46 -1.66
C ALA A 178 13.19 -9.03 -0.48
N TYR A 179 11.89 -8.94 -0.70
CA TYR A 179 10.90 -8.68 0.34
C TYR A 179 9.58 -9.41 0.03
N ASN A 180 8.76 -9.65 1.05
CA ASN A 180 7.55 -10.47 0.94
C ASN A 180 6.31 -9.87 1.63
N TRP A 181 6.26 -8.55 1.75
CA TRP A 181 5.23 -7.82 2.50
C TRP A 181 5.11 -8.19 3.98
N GLY A 182 5.98 -9.06 4.49
CA GLY A 182 5.99 -9.53 5.87
C GLY A 182 7.19 -9.02 6.65
N SER A 183 7.17 -9.29 7.96
CA SER A 183 8.27 -8.99 8.87
C SER A 183 9.30 -10.12 8.99
N THR A 184 8.97 -11.31 8.46
CA THR A 184 9.83 -12.50 8.50
C THR A 184 9.82 -13.26 7.18
N THR A 185 10.87 -14.02 6.93
CA THR A 185 10.98 -14.93 5.79
C THR A 185 11.45 -16.33 6.20
N ALA A 186 11.07 -17.33 5.41
CA ALA A 186 11.79 -18.59 5.32
C ALA A 186 13.21 -18.37 4.74
N SER A 187 14.05 -19.41 4.73
CA SER A 187 15.38 -19.32 4.13
C SER A 187 15.31 -18.89 2.67
N ILE A 188 16.11 -17.87 2.32
CA ILE A 188 16.28 -17.37 0.94
C ILE A 188 17.74 -17.55 0.51
N PRO A 189 18.07 -17.48 -0.80
CA PRO A 189 19.45 -17.51 -1.26
C PRO A 189 20.32 -16.45 -0.55
N SER A 190 21.51 -16.85 -0.09
CA SER A 190 22.43 -15.98 0.68
C SER A 190 23.00 -14.80 -0.11
N THR A 191 22.82 -14.79 -1.43
CA THR A 191 23.16 -13.65 -2.30
C THR A 191 22.14 -12.52 -2.21
N LEU A 192 21.00 -12.72 -1.54
CA LEU A 192 19.93 -11.74 -1.39
C LEU A 192 19.85 -11.22 0.04
N GLU A 193 19.79 -9.90 0.19
CA GLU A 193 19.36 -9.26 1.43
C GLU A 193 17.84 -9.40 1.59
N TYR A 194 17.37 -10.00 2.69
CA TYR A 194 15.95 -9.89 3.06
C TYR A 194 15.67 -8.53 3.69
N VAL A 195 14.65 -7.84 3.20
CA VAL A 195 14.19 -6.55 3.75
C VAL A 195 12.81 -6.72 4.41
N PRO A 196 12.73 -6.70 5.75
CA PRO A 196 11.46 -6.76 6.46
C PRO A 196 10.58 -5.55 6.18
N LEU A 197 9.27 -5.79 6.13
CA LEU A 197 8.25 -4.76 5.96
C LEU A 197 7.24 -4.82 7.12
N LEU A 198 7.04 -3.69 7.81
CA LEU A 198 5.93 -3.52 8.74
C LEU A 198 4.68 -3.14 7.96
N TRP A 199 3.80 -4.11 7.70
CA TRP A 199 2.71 -3.93 6.73
C TRP A 199 1.66 -2.90 7.14
N GLY A 200 1.30 -2.84 8.42
CA GLY A 200 0.29 -1.91 8.92
C GLY A 200 0.47 -1.63 10.41
N ALA A 201 -0.43 -0.84 10.98
CA ALA A 201 -0.35 -0.40 12.38
C ALA A 201 -1.21 -1.23 13.35
N SER A 202 -1.97 -2.22 12.88
CA SER A 202 -2.73 -3.12 13.75
C SER A 202 -1.81 -4.04 14.55
N SER A 203 -2.31 -4.59 15.65
CA SER A 203 -1.57 -5.54 16.50
C SER A 203 -1.12 -6.80 15.75
N SER A 204 -1.87 -7.25 14.74
CA SER A 204 -1.48 -8.39 13.90
C SER A 204 -0.14 -8.20 13.18
N PHE A 205 0.23 -6.95 12.86
CA PHE A 205 1.51 -6.63 12.21
C PHE A 205 2.57 -6.13 13.20
N THR A 206 2.16 -5.45 14.26
CA THR A 206 3.09 -4.79 15.20
C THR A 206 3.58 -5.70 16.32
N ASN A 207 2.81 -6.72 16.72
CA ASN A 207 3.13 -7.58 17.86
C ASN A 207 4.49 -8.29 17.72
N ASN A 208 4.86 -8.75 16.53
CA ASN A 208 6.13 -9.43 16.29
C ASN A 208 7.21 -8.52 15.67
N TRP A 209 6.87 -7.28 15.29
CA TRP A 209 7.69 -6.43 14.45
C TRP A 209 9.07 -6.16 15.02
N ILE A 210 9.16 -5.67 16.26
CA ILE A 210 10.44 -5.27 16.86
C ILE A 210 11.42 -6.45 16.92
N SER A 211 10.92 -7.62 17.33
CA SER A 211 11.72 -8.84 17.41
C SER A 211 12.16 -9.31 16.02
N ALA A 212 11.24 -9.34 15.06
CA ALA A 212 11.49 -9.78 13.70
C ALA A 212 12.49 -8.86 12.96
N ALA A 213 12.30 -7.55 13.03
CA ALA A 213 13.20 -6.56 12.46
C ALA A 213 14.60 -6.64 13.10
N THR A 214 14.68 -6.72 14.44
CA THR A 214 15.97 -6.87 15.14
C THR A 214 16.71 -8.14 14.69
N LYS A 215 15.98 -9.27 14.56
CA LYS A 215 16.56 -10.53 14.06
C LYS A 215 17.05 -10.40 12.63
N ALA A 216 16.30 -9.74 11.76
CA ALA A 216 16.70 -9.53 10.37
C ALA A 216 17.97 -8.67 10.27
N LEU A 217 18.06 -7.58 11.05
CA LEU A 217 19.26 -6.74 11.11
C LEU A 217 20.48 -7.53 11.60
N ALA A 218 20.31 -8.32 12.66
CA ALA A 218 21.36 -9.22 13.14
C ALA A 218 21.75 -10.31 12.11
N SER A 219 20.90 -10.59 11.13
CA SER A 219 21.14 -11.56 10.06
C SER A 219 21.66 -10.91 8.77
N GLY A 220 22.01 -9.62 8.81
CA GLY A 220 22.61 -8.90 7.67
C GLY A 220 21.67 -8.00 6.89
N SER A 221 20.39 -7.87 7.29
CA SER A 221 19.52 -6.83 6.75
C SER A 221 20.04 -5.44 7.16
N THR A 222 19.99 -4.49 6.25
CA THR A 222 20.44 -3.10 6.46
C THR A 222 19.30 -2.09 6.30
N HIS A 223 18.13 -2.56 5.82
CA HIS A 223 16.96 -1.74 5.53
C HIS A 223 15.72 -2.29 6.22
N LEU A 224 14.81 -1.39 6.58
CA LEU A 224 13.46 -1.74 7.04
C LEU A 224 12.43 -0.90 6.28
N MET A 225 11.35 -1.53 5.83
CA MET A 225 10.24 -0.86 5.15
C MET A 225 9.03 -0.74 6.06
N SER A 226 8.21 0.28 5.80
CA SER A 226 6.98 0.52 6.55
C SER A 226 5.76 0.55 5.64
N PHE A 227 4.60 0.68 6.28
CA PHE A 227 3.23 0.39 5.85
C PHE A 227 2.97 0.29 4.35
N ASN A 228 2.28 -0.79 3.96
CA ASN A 228 1.92 -1.08 2.59
C ASN A 228 0.63 -0.35 2.20
N GLU A 229 0.72 0.56 1.23
CA GLU A 229 -0.40 1.30 0.65
C GLU A 229 -1.36 1.86 1.71
N PRO A 230 -0.85 2.63 2.69
CA PRO A 230 -1.71 3.21 3.73
C PRO A 230 -2.75 4.17 3.16
N ASP A 231 -2.54 4.67 1.94
CA ASP A 231 -3.46 5.50 1.20
C ASP A 231 -4.64 4.74 0.58
N LEU A 232 -4.62 3.40 0.56
CA LEU A 232 -5.68 2.55 0.04
C LEU A 232 -6.46 1.84 1.16
N ASN A 233 -7.79 1.90 1.09
CA ASN A 233 -8.68 1.44 2.17
C ASN A 233 -8.70 -0.09 2.37
N THR A 234 -8.33 -0.87 1.35
CA THR A 234 -8.23 -2.33 1.39
C THR A 234 -6.84 -2.83 1.83
N GLN A 235 -5.91 -1.91 2.09
CA GLN A 235 -4.52 -2.19 2.45
C GLN A 235 -4.26 -1.75 3.89
N ALA A 236 -3.12 -1.11 4.21
CA ALA A 236 -2.84 -0.67 5.56
C ALA A 236 -3.83 0.38 6.08
N ASN A 237 -4.46 1.16 5.17
CA ASN A 237 -5.55 2.09 5.44
C ASN A 237 -5.28 3.01 6.66
N LEU A 238 -4.30 3.90 6.52
CA LEU A 238 -3.92 4.85 7.56
C LEU A 238 -3.99 6.28 7.03
N SER A 239 -4.53 7.20 7.82
CA SER A 239 -4.32 8.62 7.55
C SER A 239 -2.83 8.96 7.66
N PRO A 240 -2.35 10.02 6.99
CA PRO A 240 -0.96 10.45 7.12
C PRO A 240 -0.52 10.69 8.57
N GLN A 241 -1.40 11.22 9.41
CA GLN A 241 -1.13 11.50 10.82
C GLN A 241 -1.04 10.21 11.65
N ALA A 242 -1.96 9.25 11.41
CA ALA A 242 -1.92 7.96 12.09
C ALA A 242 -0.66 7.18 11.68
N ALA A 243 -0.30 7.20 10.39
CA ALA A 243 0.92 6.61 9.89
C ALA A 243 2.16 7.28 10.49
N ALA A 244 2.23 8.61 10.60
CA ALA A 244 3.36 9.29 11.24
C ALA A 244 3.54 8.88 12.72
N ALA A 245 2.45 8.81 13.49
CA ALA A 245 2.50 8.37 14.88
C ALA A 245 2.95 6.90 15.02
N ALA A 246 2.41 6.01 14.18
CA ALA A 246 2.80 4.61 14.15
C ALA A 246 4.26 4.44 13.68
N TYR A 247 4.69 5.20 12.68
CA TYR A 247 6.06 5.20 12.17
C TYR A 247 7.04 5.61 13.26
N LYS A 248 6.74 6.69 13.99
CA LYS A 248 7.57 7.14 15.11
C LYS A 248 7.73 6.05 16.17
N THR A 249 6.65 5.33 16.46
CA THR A 249 6.60 4.29 17.49
C THR A 249 7.35 3.01 17.07
N TYR A 250 7.10 2.52 15.85
CA TYR A 250 7.52 1.18 15.43
C TYR A 250 8.73 1.17 14.49
N MET A 251 9.02 2.27 13.79
CA MET A 251 10.15 2.37 12.87
C MET A 251 11.26 3.23 13.47
N ASP A 252 10.98 4.50 13.69
CA ASP A 252 11.99 5.50 14.02
C ASP A 252 12.58 5.32 15.42
N THR A 253 11.76 5.35 16.48
CA THR A 253 12.24 5.20 17.87
C THR A 253 13.10 3.94 18.09
N PRO A 254 12.72 2.74 17.61
CA PRO A 254 13.52 1.53 17.81
C PRO A 254 14.73 1.39 16.88
N PHE A 255 14.69 1.92 15.65
CA PHE A 255 15.65 1.58 14.59
C PHE A 255 16.40 2.76 13.96
N ALA A 256 16.09 4.00 14.31
CA ALA A 256 16.88 5.16 13.89
C ALA A 256 18.34 5.00 14.32
N GLY A 257 19.26 5.32 13.42
CA GLY A 257 20.70 5.11 13.58
C GLY A 257 21.16 3.65 13.56
N LYS A 258 20.25 2.67 13.38
CA LYS A 258 20.58 1.22 13.34
C LYS A 258 20.33 0.59 11.97
N ALA A 259 19.42 1.15 11.18
CA ALA A 259 19.09 0.70 9.83
C ALA A 259 18.69 1.90 8.97
N GLN A 260 18.65 1.70 7.65
CA GLN A 260 18.00 2.65 6.74
C GLN A 260 16.49 2.41 6.76
N LEU A 261 15.70 3.46 6.98
CA LEU A 261 14.26 3.37 7.17
C LEU A 261 13.51 3.92 5.95
N GLY A 262 12.65 3.07 5.37
CA GLY A 262 11.80 3.42 4.25
C GLY A 262 10.50 4.08 4.68
N SER A 263 10.04 5.08 3.94
CA SER A 263 8.68 5.61 4.10
C SER A 263 7.62 4.51 3.90
N PRO A 264 6.36 4.77 4.28
CA PRO A 264 5.25 3.96 3.81
C PRO A 264 5.22 3.95 2.28
N ALA A 265 4.87 2.81 1.69
CA ALA A 265 4.79 2.64 0.25
C ALA A 265 3.41 3.08 -0.26
N VAL A 266 3.34 4.17 -1.02
CA VAL A 266 2.06 4.69 -1.52
C VAL A 266 1.71 4.16 -2.91
N THR A 267 0.42 4.04 -3.20
CA THR A 267 -0.07 3.73 -4.56
C THR A 267 0.29 4.85 -5.56
N ASN A 268 0.04 4.64 -6.86
CA ASN A 268 0.02 5.72 -7.86
C ASN A 268 -1.37 6.38 -8.03
N GLY A 269 -2.23 6.30 -7.01
CA GLY A 269 -3.55 6.91 -6.99
C GLY A 269 -3.54 8.44 -7.00
N GLY A 270 -4.62 9.03 -7.52
CA GLY A 270 -4.82 10.49 -7.56
C GLY A 270 -5.52 11.05 -6.31
N GLY A 271 -5.83 12.35 -6.34
CA GLY A 271 -6.58 13.01 -5.28
C GLY A 271 -5.82 13.00 -3.94
N SER A 272 -6.44 12.44 -2.89
CA SER A 272 -5.84 12.32 -1.56
C SER A 272 -4.89 11.14 -1.40
N MET A 273 -4.82 10.23 -2.39
CA MET A 273 -3.94 9.06 -2.39
C MET A 273 -2.56 9.39 -2.97
N GLY A 274 -1.69 8.37 -3.05
CA GLY A 274 -0.41 8.43 -3.73
C GLY A 274 0.49 9.56 -3.25
N LEU A 275 0.98 10.36 -4.18
CA LEU A 275 1.96 11.41 -3.88
C LEU A 275 1.39 12.54 -3.00
N THR A 276 0.07 12.74 -2.98
CA THR A 276 -0.57 13.69 -2.04
C THR A 276 -0.52 13.15 -0.63
N TRP A 277 -0.87 11.87 -0.43
CA TRP A 277 -0.76 11.20 0.86
C TRP A 277 0.69 11.22 1.36
N LEU A 278 1.65 10.90 0.49
CA LEU A 278 3.07 10.89 0.82
C LEU A 278 3.55 12.25 1.34
N LYS A 279 3.23 13.35 0.64
CA LYS A 279 3.60 14.71 1.08
C LYS A 279 3.03 15.02 2.46
N ASN A 280 1.78 14.64 2.69
CA ASN A 280 1.12 14.85 3.99
C ASN A 280 1.78 14.03 5.10
N PHE A 281 2.21 12.80 4.82
CA PHE A 281 2.93 11.96 5.78
C PHE A 281 4.30 12.54 6.12
N ILE A 282 5.08 12.95 5.11
CA ILE A 282 6.40 13.58 5.31
C ILE A 282 6.26 14.86 6.15
N SER A 283 5.21 15.66 5.91
CA SER A 283 4.91 16.85 6.71
C SER A 283 4.52 16.51 8.15
N ALA A 284 3.73 15.45 8.36
CA ALA A 284 3.29 15.03 9.69
C ALA A 284 4.39 14.36 10.53
N CYS A 285 5.35 13.68 9.90
CA CYS A 285 6.44 12.97 10.59
C CYS A 285 7.64 13.90 10.84
N THR A 286 7.43 14.98 11.60
CA THR A 286 8.52 15.91 11.96
C THR A 286 9.58 15.20 12.80
N ASN A 287 10.86 15.34 12.44
CA ASN A 287 12.00 14.69 13.11
C ASN A 287 11.95 13.15 13.10
N CYS A 288 11.40 12.55 12.03
CA CYS A 288 11.54 11.12 11.75
C CYS A 288 12.77 10.87 10.88
N GLN A 289 13.55 9.82 11.16
CA GLN A 289 14.52 9.31 10.19
C GLN A 289 13.75 8.61 9.07
N ILE A 290 13.87 9.15 7.84
CA ILE A 290 13.34 8.56 6.61
C ILE A 290 14.46 8.67 5.59
N ASP A 291 15.09 7.55 5.28
CA ASP A 291 16.30 7.49 4.44
C ASP A 291 15.96 7.28 2.96
N PHE A 292 14.86 6.58 2.67
CA PHE A 292 14.36 6.34 1.34
C PHE A 292 12.83 6.36 1.29
N VAL A 293 12.28 6.59 0.11
CA VAL A 293 10.84 6.73 -0.11
C VAL A 293 10.33 5.58 -0.97
N CYS A 294 9.36 4.84 -0.46
CA CYS A 294 8.75 3.72 -1.13
C CYS A 294 7.54 4.17 -1.97
N ILE A 295 7.45 3.71 -3.21
CA ILE A 295 6.32 4.00 -4.11
C ILE A 295 5.94 2.77 -4.92
N HIS A 296 4.66 2.69 -5.27
CA HIS A 296 4.12 1.71 -6.19
C HIS A 296 3.65 2.37 -7.48
N TRP A 297 3.64 1.59 -8.57
CA TRP A 297 3.10 2.04 -9.84
C TRP A 297 2.43 0.92 -10.64
N TYR A 298 1.14 1.11 -10.93
CA TYR A 298 0.34 0.27 -11.80
C TYR A 298 -0.48 1.18 -12.72
N ASN A 299 0.00 1.42 -13.95
CA ASN A 299 -0.72 2.25 -14.90
C ASN A 299 -0.37 1.90 -16.36
N GLY A 300 -0.69 0.67 -16.78
CA GLY A 300 -0.43 0.22 -18.15
C GLY A 300 1.07 0.01 -18.43
N GLY A 301 1.46 0.08 -19.71
CA GLY A 301 2.84 -0.10 -20.17
C GLY A 301 3.51 1.18 -20.67
N ASP A 302 3.03 2.36 -20.27
CA ASP A 302 3.62 3.64 -20.69
C ASP A 302 4.89 3.96 -19.89
N ALA A 303 6.04 3.69 -20.51
CA ALA A 303 7.35 3.95 -19.92
C ALA A 303 7.59 5.43 -19.61
N ASN A 304 7.10 6.36 -20.45
CA ASN A 304 7.29 7.79 -20.25
C ASN A 304 6.46 8.28 -19.06
N ALA A 305 5.21 7.81 -18.94
CA ALA A 305 4.37 8.11 -17.80
C ALA A 305 4.98 7.57 -16.49
N PHE A 306 5.55 6.36 -16.53
CA PHE A 306 6.25 5.80 -15.37
C PHE A 306 7.47 6.62 -14.95
N MET A 307 8.33 7.01 -15.90
CA MET A 307 9.51 7.84 -15.58
C MET A 307 9.13 9.25 -15.12
N SER A 308 8.07 9.84 -15.66
CA SER A 308 7.50 11.09 -15.16
C SER A 308 6.96 10.95 -13.74
N TYR A 309 6.31 9.84 -13.42
CA TYR A 309 5.84 9.54 -12.06
C TYR A 309 7.01 9.43 -11.07
N ILE A 310 8.12 8.79 -11.45
CA ILE A 310 9.35 8.72 -10.64
C ILE A 310 9.88 10.11 -10.32
N ASP A 311 9.90 11.03 -11.30
CA ASP A 311 10.35 12.40 -11.07
C ASP A 311 9.47 13.16 -10.09
N ASN A 312 8.14 13.01 -10.23
CA ASN A 312 7.17 13.60 -9.31
C ASN A 312 7.27 13.00 -7.90
N ALA A 313 7.46 11.69 -7.81
CA ALA A 313 7.61 10.98 -6.54
C ALA A 313 8.88 11.39 -5.80
N TYR A 314 10.00 11.54 -6.52
CA TYR A 314 11.26 12.01 -5.96
C TYR A 314 11.10 13.40 -5.33
N ALA A 315 10.45 14.33 -6.04
CA ALA A 315 10.13 15.65 -5.51
C ALA A 315 9.18 15.60 -4.31
N ALA A 316 8.11 14.78 -4.39
CA ALA A 316 7.15 14.60 -3.31
C ALA A 316 7.76 14.01 -2.03
N GLY A 317 8.74 13.11 -2.18
CA GLY A 317 9.49 12.48 -1.11
C GLY A 317 10.58 13.37 -0.48
N GLY A 318 10.70 14.63 -0.89
CA GLY A 318 11.73 15.55 -0.41
C GLY A 318 13.12 15.24 -0.98
N ASN A 319 13.19 14.81 -2.24
CA ASN A 319 14.42 14.47 -2.96
C ASN A 319 15.24 13.34 -2.32
N ARG A 320 14.57 12.46 -1.57
CA ARG A 320 15.18 11.24 -1.03
C ARG A 320 15.23 10.14 -2.09
N PRO A 321 16.23 9.24 -2.05
CA PRO A 321 16.28 8.10 -2.96
C PRO A 321 14.99 7.27 -2.92
N LEU A 322 14.52 6.86 -4.10
CA LEU A 322 13.31 6.09 -4.27
C LEU A 322 13.58 4.59 -4.23
N TRP A 323 12.68 3.89 -3.56
CA TRP A 323 12.49 2.46 -3.69
C TRP A 323 11.16 2.21 -4.40
N ILE A 324 11.24 1.69 -5.61
CA ILE A 324 10.03 1.33 -6.37
C ILE A 324 9.70 -0.11 -6.01
N THR A 325 9.07 -0.30 -4.86
CA THR A 325 8.85 -1.62 -4.26
C THR A 325 7.86 -2.45 -5.07
N GLU A 326 6.99 -1.80 -5.83
CA GLU A 326 6.14 -2.45 -6.81
C GLU A 326 6.04 -1.61 -8.08
N PHE A 327 6.22 -2.25 -9.24
CA PHE A 327 5.78 -1.69 -10.50
C PHE A 327 5.40 -2.82 -11.46
N GLN A 328 4.40 -2.57 -12.30
CA GLN A 328 3.99 -3.52 -13.31
C GLN A 328 3.56 -2.82 -14.60
N GLY A 329 4.21 -3.19 -15.70
CA GLY A 329 3.70 -2.89 -17.03
C GLY A 329 2.54 -3.83 -17.32
N GLN A 330 1.31 -3.34 -17.47
CA GLN A 330 0.18 -4.22 -17.84
C GLN A 330 0.13 -4.46 -19.35
N GLY A 331 -0.33 -5.64 -19.78
CA GLY A 331 -0.44 -6.03 -21.18
C GLY A 331 -0.16 -7.52 -21.38
N ASP A 332 -0.08 -7.96 -22.62
CA ASP A 332 0.41 -9.31 -22.94
C ASP A 332 1.91 -9.46 -22.67
N THR A 333 2.43 -10.68 -22.74
CA THR A 333 3.85 -10.97 -22.49
C THR A 333 4.80 -10.10 -23.31
N ASN A 334 4.48 -9.77 -24.57
CA ASN A 334 5.34 -8.96 -25.42
C ASN A 334 5.36 -7.50 -24.98
N ALA A 335 4.18 -6.94 -24.65
CA ALA A 335 4.05 -5.60 -24.11
C ALA A 335 4.80 -5.45 -22.78
N GLN A 336 4.67 -6.43 -21.87
CA GLN A 336 5.38 -6.45 -20.60
C GLN A 336 6.90 -6.51 -20.79
N ASN A 337 7.39 -7.35 -21.71
CA ASN A 337 8.81 -7.44 -22.03
C ASN A 337 9.34 -6.14 -22.63
N THR A 338 8.59 -5.53 -23.55
CA THR A 338 8.96 -4.24 -24.18
C THR A 338 9.05 -3.12 -23.13
N PHE A 339 8.09 -3.09 -22.21
CA PHE A 339 8.12 -2.16 -21.09
C PHE A 339 9.37 -2.35 -20.23
N LEU A 340 9.67 -3.58 -19.80
CA LEU A 340 10.87 -3.87 -19.00
C LEU A 340 12.17 -3.52 -19.72
N GLN A 341 12.30 -3.87 -20.99
CA GLN A 341 13.47 -3.51 -21.82
C GLN A 341 13.68 -2.01 -21.91
N THR A 342 12.60 -1.22 -21.81
CA THR A 342 12.65 0.24 -21.88
C THR A 342 12.98 0.87 -20.53
N VAL A 343 12.33 0.43 -19.45
CA VAL A 343 12.40 1.14 -18.15
C VAL A 343 13.60 0.69 -17.32
N ILE A 344 13.99 -0.58 -17.35
CA ILE A 344 15.06 -1.12 -16.50
C ILE A 344 16.39 -0.37 -16.70
N PRO A 345 16.89 -0.13 -17.93
CA PRO A 345 18.12 0.63 -18.13
C PRO A 345 18.03 2.07 -17.57
N GLN A 346 16.84 2.68 -17.63
CA GLN A 346 16.60 4.01 -17.09
C GLN A 346 16.57 4.01 -15.55
N LEU A 347 15.98 2.99 -14.93
CA LEU A 347 16.00 2.80 -13.48
C LEU A 347 17.43 2.56 -12.97
N ASP A 348 18.20 1.72 -13.67
CA ASP A 348 19.59 1.44 -13.33
C ASP A 348 20.47 2.68 -13.45
N ALA A 349 20.28 3.51 -14.49
CA ALA A 349 21.01 4.75 -14.68
C ALA A 349 20.56 5.91 -13.76
N SER A 350 19.32 5.89 -13.28
CA SER A 350 18.75 7.02 -12.53
C SER A 350 19.36 7.17 -11.13
N PRO A 351 19.93 8.33 -10.77
CA PRO A 351 20.41 8.57 -9.40
C PRO A 351 19.27 8.75 -8.39
N LYS A 352 18.03 8.95 -8.87
CA LYS A 352 16.84 9.10 -8.02
C LYS A 352 16.36 7.76 -7.48
N VAL A 353 16.67 6.66 -8.17
CA VAL A 353 16.21 5.32 -7.83
C VAL A 353 17.36 4.55 -7.18
N ALA A 354 17.17 4.16 -5.92
CA ALA A 354 18.12 3.33 -5.19
C ALA A 354 17.83 1.83 -5.38
N ARG A 355 16.56 1.43 -5.35
CA ARG A 355 16.14 0.03 -5.53
C ARG A 355 14.77 -0.06 -6.21
N TYR A 356 14.50 -1.19 -6.85
CA TYR A 356 13.17 -1.48 -7.43
C TYR A 356 12.90 -2.97 -7.52
N ALA A 357 11.62 -3.36 -7.44
CA ALA A 357 11.17 -4.74 -7.61
C ALA A 357 9.94 -4.79 -8.52
N TYR A 358 10.00 -5.60 -9.58
CA TYR A 358 8.84 -5.82 -10.43
C TYR A 358 7.83 -6.67 -9.67
N PHE A 359 6.54 -6.42 -9.88
CA PHE A 359 5.48 -7.20 -9.26
C PHE A 359 5.10 -8.39 -10.17
N MET A 360 5.46 -9.64 -9.85
CA MET A 360 6.27 -10.13 -8.73
C MET A 360 6.97 -11.47 -9.07
N ALA A 361 7.85 -11.95 -8.20
CA ALA A 361 8.44 -13.28 -8.26
C ALA A 361 7.39 -14.34 -7.85
N SER A 362 6.55 -14.70 -8.82
CA SER A 362 5.55 -15.76 -8.71
C SER A 362 5.48 -16.58 -10.00
N ASP A 363 4.93 -17.79 -9.88
CA ASP A 363 4.50 -18.58 -11.04
C ASP A 363 3.48 -17.79 -11.87
N GLY A 364 3.60 -17.89 -13.19
CA GLY A 364 2.79 -17.14 -14.16
C GLY A 364 3.23 -15.69 -14.39
N VAL A 365 4.22 -15.18 -13.64
CA VAL A 365 4.72 -13.80 -13.79
C VAL A 365 6.21 -13.83 -14.15
N LEU A 366 7.11 -13.71 -13.17
CA LEU A 366 8.55 -13.81 -13.43
C LEU A 366 9.04 -15.26 -13.51
N LEU A 367 8.26 -16.23 -13.01
CA LEU A 367 8.56 -17.66 -13.14
C LEU A 367 7.46 -18.34 -13.96
N SER A 368 7.83 -19.30 -14.79
CA SER A 368 6.87 -20.10 -15.54
C SER A 368 6.33 -21.23 -14.68
N SER A 369 7.19 -21.88 -13.90
CA SER A 369 6.86 -22.87 -12.88
C SER A 369 8.06 -23.13 -11.97
N GLY A 370 7.85 -23.11 -10.66
CA GLY A 370 8.90 -23.37 -9.68
C GLY A 370 10.06 -22.40 -9.88
N SER A 371 11.30 -22.88 -9.86
CA SER A 371 12.50 -22.04 -10.06
C SER A 371 12.81 -21.71 -11.53
N THR A 372 11.92 -22.01 -12.48
CA THR A 372 12.16 -21.76 -13.91
C THR A 372 11.69 -20.36 -14.29
N LEU A 373 12.60 -19.52 -14.79
CA LEU A 373 12.25 -18.16 -15.23
C LEU A 373 11.31 -18.19 -16.44
N SER A 374 10.29 -17.34 -16.41
CA SER A 374 9.46 -17.05 -17.59
C SER A 374 10.25 -16.21 -18.61
N PRO A 375 9.73 -15.99 -19.83
CA PRO A 375 10.33 -15.01 -20.75
C PRO A 375 10.48 -13.62 -20.12
N LEU A 376 9.47 -13.17 -19.36
CA LEU A 376 9.51 -11.91 -18.63
C LEU A 376 10.56 -11.93 -17.51
N GLY A 377 10.65 -13.04 -16.77
CA GLY A 377 11.67 -13.26 -15.73
C GLY A 377 13.08 -13.19 -16.29
N ASN A 378 13.32 -13.79 -17.45
CA ASN A 378 14.61 -13.70 -18.14
C ASN A 378 14.93 -12.25 -18.51
N THR A 379 13.99 -11.49 -19.07
CA THR A 379 14.17 -10.07 -19.36
C THR A 379 14.50 -9.28 -18.10
N PHE A 380 13.73 -9.45 -17.02
CA PHE A 380 13.97 -8.78 -15.74
C PHE A 380 15.36 -9.12 -15.16
N ALA A 381 15.78 -10.38 -15.26
CA ALA A 381 17.05 -10.84 -14.69
C ALA A 381 18.29 -10.46 -15.52
N SER A 382 18.14 -10.20 -16.83
CA SER A 382 19.26 -10.12 -17.78
C SER A 382 19.40 -8.80 -18.54
N VAL A 383 18.35 -7.98 -18.66
CA VAL A 383 18.42 -6.70 -19.40
C VAL A 383 19.63 -5.88 -18.94
N ALA A 384 20.38 -5.35 -19.90
CA ALA A 384 21.64 -4.65 -19.68
C ALA A 384 21.46 -3.37 -18.87
#